data_AF-A0A927RYY2-F1
#
_entry.id   AF-A0A927RYY2-F1
#
_cell.length_a   1.000
_cell.length_b   1.000
_cell.length_c   1.000
_cell.angle_alpha   90.00
_cell.angle_beta   90.00
_cell.angle_gamma   90.00
#
_symmetry.space_group_name_H-M   'P 1'
#
loop_
_entity.id
_entity.type
_entity.pdbx_description
1 polymer ?
#
loop_
_entity_poly.entity_id
_entity_poly.type
_entity_poly.pdbx_seq_one_letter_code
_entity_poly.pdbx_strand_id
1 'polypeptide(L)'
;MKKGNPSPIGESINHTQLCDNTIRGGNMEYDKIYEKPEGSIFRGLIGAVLGGLIGAIIWAVVGVMGYQASIVGLLIAFLAGKGYDLLKGRPGKIKTVVLLLVFVLAIILGELLKIIWYIHDGYVQAFAELTAFEQHFAMTEQEYFVKVIPDLMNNTEFTDAVIQDVGTGLLYGALGAFFLIFNSGKKAAKKRAEAERNRIPTPAYTPEEKKEI
;
A
#
# COMPACT_ATOMS: atom_id res chain seq x y z
N MET A 1 -58.77 20.66 -14.63
CA MET A 1 -57.77 19.59 -14.93
C MET A 1 -56.48 19.90 -14.19
N LYS A 2 -55.94 18.88 -13.51
CA LYS A 2 -54.63 18.73 -12.87
C LYS A 2 -54.07 19.90 -12.03
N LYS A 3 -54.26 19.73 -10.72
CA LYS A 3 -53.59 20.42 -9.61
C LYS A 3 -52.07 20.45 -9.83
N GLY A 4 -51.48 21.64 -9.70
CA GLY A 4 -50.04 21.79 -9.53
C GLY A 4 -49.57 21.05 -8.29
N ASN A 5 -48.41 20.42 -8.40
CA ASN A 5 -47.68 19.86 -7.27
C ASN A 5 -46.71 20.94 -6.77
N PRO A 6 -47.03 21.72 -5.71
CA PRO A 6 -46.06 22.61 -5.12
C PRO A 6 -45.03 21.78 -4.34
N SER A 7 -43.76 22.02 -4.66
CA SER A 7 -42.62 21.64 -3.83
C SER A 7 -42.86 22.07 -2.37
N PRO A 8 -42.67 21.19 -1.37
CA PRO A 8 -42.76 21.61 0.02
C PRO A 8 -41.45 22.31 0.39
N ILE A 9 -41.41 23.62 0.19
CA ILE A 9 -40.44 24.50 0.84
C ILE A 9 -41.21 25.24 1.91
N GLY A 10 -40.96 24.89 3.18
CA GLY A 10 -41.52 25.62 4.32
C GLY A 10 -42.17 24.73 5.38
N GLU A 11 -41.47 23.71 5.87
CA GLU A 11 -41.82 23.10 7.14
C GLU A 11 -41.02 23.82 8.23
N SER A 12 -41.71 24.55 9.12
CA SER A 12 -41.09 25.17 10.28
C SER A 12 -40.53 24.06 11.16
N ILE A 13 -39.21 23.87 11.11
CA ILE A 13 -38.52 22.87 11.93
C ILE A 13 -38.68 23.31 13.39
N ASN A 14 -39.64 22.71 14.08
CA ASN A 14 -39.87 22.92 15.51
C ASN A 14 -38.68 22.33 16.29
N HIS A 15 -38.40 22.93 17.46
CA HIS A 15 -37.18 22.67 18.23
C HIS A 15 -36.92 21.17 18.44
N THR A 16 -37.97 20.38 18.68
CA THR A 16 -37.92 18.92 18.87
C THR A 16 -37.44 18.15 17.64
N GLN A 17 -37.86 18.52 16.42
CA GLN A 17 -37.38 17.89 15.17
C GLN A 17 -35.90 18.21 14.92
N LEU A 18 -35.44 19.38 15.34
CA LEU A 18 -34.02 19.75 15.29
C LEU A 18 -33.19 18.91 16.27
N CYS A 19 -33.71 18.67 17.49
CA CYS A 19 -33.08 17.76 18.45
C CYS A 19 -32.96 16.34 17.88
N ASP A 20 -34.06 15.80 17.36
CA ASP A 20 -34.11 14.42 16.87
C ASP A 20 -33.21 14.20 15.66
N ASN A 21 -33.17 15.14 14.72
CA ASN A 21 -32.28 15.04 13.57
C ASN A 21 -30.79 15.16 13.96
N THR A 22 -30.48 15.96 14.98
CA THR A 22 -29.11 16.07 15.51
C THR A 22 -28.70 14.79 16.27
N ILE A 23 -29.60 14.22 17.08
CA ILE A 23 -29.39 12.96 17.79
C ILE A 23 -29.22 11.81 16.79
N ARG A 24 -30.09 11.71 15.78
CA ARG A 24 -30.02 10.68 14.73
C ARG A 24 -28.80 10.84 13.85
N GLY A 25 -28.45 12.07 13.47
CA GLY A 25 -27.24 12.39 12.71
C GLY A 25 -25.98 11.99 13.46
N GLY A 26 -25.90 12.35 14.74
CA GLY A 26 -24.85 11.90 15.65
C GLY A 26 -24.77 10.38 15.73
N ASN A 27 -25.86 9.72 16.16
CA ASN A 27 -25.97 8.26 16.33
C ASN A 27 -25.58 7.46 15.07
N MET A 28 -25.97 7.93 13.87
CA MET A 28 -25.53 7.31 12.61
C MET A 28 -24.04 7.48 12.32
N GLU A 29 -23.43 8.59 12.73
CA GLU A 29 -21.98 8.79 12.60
C GLU A 29 -21.20 7.92 13.59
N TYR A 30 -21.75 7.70 14.80
CA TYR A 30 -21.21 6.74 15.78
C TYR A 30 -21.17 5.33 15.24
N ASP A 31 -22.31 4.81 14.77
CA ASP A 31 -22.41 3.41 14.34
C ASP A 31 -21.42 3.09 13.22
N LYS A 32 -21.22 4.03 12.28
CA LYS A 32 -20.22 3.89 11.20
C LYS A 32 -18.77 3.80 11.67
N ILE A 33 -18.44 4.33 12.85
CA ILE A 33 -17.07 4.31 13.41
C ILE A 33 -16.80 3.01 14.19
N TYR A 34 -17.84 2.39 14.74
CA TYR A 34 -17.77 1.10 15.43
C TYR A 34 -18.11 -0.09 14.55
N GLU A 35 -18.59 0.15 13.33
CA GLU A 35 -18.87 -0.88 12.36
C GLU A 35 -17.59 -1.68 12.07
N LYS A 36 -17.71 -2.99 12.25
CA LYS A 36 -16.62 -3.96 12.07
C LYS A 36 -16.07 -3.75 10.65
N PRO A 37 -14.75 -3.59 10.45
CA PRO A 37 -14.25 -3.25 9.13
C PRO A 37 -14.59 -4.37 8.13
N GLU A 38 -15.59 -4.11 7.29
CA GLU A 38 -16.03 -4.98 6.21
C GLU A 38 -15.07 -4.84 5.03
N GLY A 39 -13.90 -5.45 5.18
CA GLY A 39 -12.88 -5.52 4.14
C GLY A 39 -12.46 -6.97 3.92
N SER A 40 -12.37 -7.36 2.65
CA SER A 40 -11.75 -8.64 2.28
C SER A 40 -10.23 -8.47 2.27
N ILE A 41 -9.53 -9.30 3.06
CA ILE A 41 -8.06 -9.35 3.05
C ILE A 41 -7.54 -9.66 1.64
N PHE A 42 -8.25 -10.53 0.91
CA PHE A 42 -7.89 -10.95 -0.44
C PHE A 42 -7.89 -9.80 -1.45
N ARG A 43 -8.91 -8.94 -1.40
CA ARG A 43 -8.97 -7.74 -2.27
C ARG A 43 -7.83 -6.78 -1.95
N GLY A 44 -7.53 -6.57 -0.66
CA GLY A 44 -6.38 -5.77 -0.24
C GLY A 44 -5.04 -6.33 -0.72
N LEU A 45 -4.84 -7.65 -0.65
CA LEU A 45 -3.63 -8.31 -1.12
C LEU A 45 -3.38 -8.06 -2.61
N ILE A 46 -4.40 -8.23 -3.46
CA ILE A 46 -4.28 -7.96 -4.91
C ILE A 46 -3.83 -6.51 -5.14
N GLY A 47 -4.40 -5.56 -4.40
CA GLY A 47 -4.08 -4.15 -4.54
C GLY A 47 -2.66 -3.84 -4.08
N ALA A 48 -2.22 -4.46 -2.99
CA ALA A 48 -0.84 -4.36 -2.53
C ALA A 48 0.14 -4.94 -3.54
N VAL A 49 -0.13 -6.15 -4.08
CA VAL A 49 0.73 -6.80 -5.07
C VAL A 49 0.87 -5.94 -6.32
N LEU A 50 -0.23 -5.38 -6.85
CA LEU A 50 -0.16 -4.47 -7.99
C LEU A 50 0.69 -3.22 -7.70
N GLY A 51 0.51 -2.63 -6.51
CA GLY A 51 1.34 -1.50 -6.06
C GLY A 51 2.82 -1.87 -5.91
N GLY A 52 3.10 -3.07 -5.38
CA GLY A 52 4.44 -3.62 -5.22
C GLY A 52 5.12 -3.92 -6.55
N LEU A 53 4.39 -4.47 -7.53
CA LEU A 53 4.89 -4.74 -8.88
C LEU A 53 5.28 -3.45 -9.60
N ILE A 54 4.43 -2.42 -9.54
CA ILE A 54 4.77 -1.09 -10.09
C ILE A 54 6.01 -0.55 -9.39
N GLY A 55 6.08 -0.68 -8.07
CA GLY A 55 7.24 -0.30 -7.28
C GLY A 55 8.53 -1.03 -7.69
N ALA A 56 8.46 -2.34 -7.93
CA ALA A 56 9.59 -3.17 -8.37
C ALA A 56 10.11 -2.76 -9.75
N ILE A 57 9.20 -2.41 -10.68
CA ILE A 57 9.58 -1.89 -11.99
C ILE A 57 10.32 -0.56 -11.85
N ILE A 58 9.79 0.36 -11.03
CA ILE A 58 10.46 1.65 -10.79
C ILE A 58 11.84 1.43 -10.16
N TRP A 59 11.95 0.51 -9.19
CA TRP A 59 13.23 0.14 -8.58
C TRP A 59 14.24 -0.35 -9.61
N ALA A 60 13.83 -1.29 -10.47
CA ALA A 60 14.69 -1.83 -11.52
C ALA A 60 15.16 -0.71 -12.48
N VAL A 61 14.23 0.15 -12.92
CA VAL A 61 14.54 1.27 -13.83
C VAL A 61 15.54 2.25 -13.20
N VAL A 62 15.35 2.61 -11.92
CA VAL A 62 16.28 3.50 -11.20
C VAL A 62 17.66 2.85 -11.03
N GLY A 63 17.68 1.55 -10.73
CA GLY A 63 18.92 0.79 -10.54
C GLY A 63 19.74 0.60 -11.82
N VAL A 64 19.10 0.43 -12.98
CA VAL A 64 19.81 0.35 -14.28
C VAL A 64 20.30 1.71 -14.77
N MET A 65 19.68 2.82 -14.33
CA MET A 65 20.16 4.18 -14.60
C MET A 65 21.37 4.59 -13.74
N GLY A 66 21.86 3.70 -12.86
CA GLY A 66 23.00 3.98 -11.98
C GLY A 66 22.67 4.84 -10.77
N TYR A 67 21.38 5.05 -10.46
CA TYR A 67 20.97 5.73 -9.24
C TYR A 67 20.75 4.74 -8.09
N GLN A 68 20.97 5.20 -6.86
CA GLN A 68 20.74 4.45 -5.64
C GLN A 68 19.22 4.15 -5.50
N ALA A 69 18.80 2.93 -5.85
CA ALA A 69 17.39 2.51 -5.88
C ALA A 69 16.76 2.46 -4.49
N SER A 70 17.59 2.47 -3.45
CA SER A 70 17.20 2.44 -2.04
C SER A 70 16.16 3.48 -1.63
N ILE A 71 16.20 4.70 -2.21
CA ILE A 71 15.21 5.76 -1.94
C ILE A 71 13.81 5.34 -2.42
N VAL A 72 13.73 4.53 -3.48
CA VAL A 72 12.49 3.97 -4.02
C VAL A 72 11.85 3.01 -3.03
N GLY A 73 12.58 2.42 -2.08
CA GLY A 73 12.01 1.54 -1.05
C GLY A 73 10.86 2.18 -0.26
N LEU A 74 10.97 3.48 0.05
CA LEU A 74 9.88 4.26 0.66
C LEU A 74 8.66 4.33 -0.26
N LEU A 75 8.89 4.57 -1.56
CA LEU A 75 7.86 4.67 -2.57
C LEU A 75 7.13 3.33 -2.76
N ILE A 76 7.84 2.20 -2.78
CA ILE A 76 7.24 0.86 -2.88
C ILE A 76 6.30 0.61 -1.70
N ALA A 77 6.76 0.88 -0.46
CA ALA A 77 5.92 0.72 0.73
C ALA A 77 4.67 1.61 0.65
N PHE A 78 4.80 2.83 0.14
CA PHE A 78 3.69 3.75 -0.07
C PHE A 78 2.70 3.27 -1.13
N LEU A 79 3.19 2.82 -2.29
CA LEU A 79 2.36 2.31 -3.40
C LEU A 79 1.62 1.03 -3.00
N ALA A 80 2.29 0.09 -2.33
CA ALA A 80 1.67 -1.11 -1.81
C ALA A 80 0.58 -0.76 -0.79
N GLY A 81 0.87 0.17 0.14
CA GLY A 81 -0.09 0.65 1.13
C GLY A 81 -1.33 1.29 0.51
N LYS A 82 -1.11 2.18 -0.47
CA LYS A 82 -2.19 2.87 -1.18
C LYS A 82 -3.00 1.91 -2.05
N GLY A 83 -2.35 0.95 -2.71
CA GLY A 83 -3.01 -0.11 -3.48
C GLY A 83 -3.89 -1.01 -2.61
N TYR A 84 -3.41 -1.38 -1.41
CA TYR A 84 -4.20 -2.14 -0.44
C TYR A 84 -5.47 -1.40 -0.01
N ASP A 85 -5.35 -0.09 0.24
CA ASP A 85 -6.47 0.74 0.66
C ASP A 85 -7.46 1.03 -0.49
N LEU A 86 -6.96 1.15 -1.73
CA LEU A 86 -7.77 1.40 -2.92
C LEU A 86 -8.78 0.26 -3.18
N LEU A 87 -8.39 -0.99 -2.90
CA LEU A 87 -9.28 -2.16 -3.03
C LEU A 87 -10.06 -2.49 -1.75
N LYS A 88 -10.19 -1.52 -0.83
CA LYS A 88 -10.93 -1.65 0.43
C LYS A 88 -10.45 -2.85 1.27
N GLY A 89 -9.13 -3.06 1.32
CA GLY A 89 -8.53 -4.08 2.16
C GLY A 89 -8.84 -3.87 3.64
N ARG A 90 -8.88 -4.95 4.42
CA ARG A 90 -9.25 -4.90 5.84
C ARG A 90 -8.21 -4.12 6.66
N PRO A 91 -8.57 -2.99 7.30
CA PRO A 91 -7.67 -2.32 8.23
C PRO A 91 -7.42 -3.21 9.47
N GLY A 92 -6.15 -3.30 9.89
CA GLY A 92 -5.75 -4.06 11.08
C GLY A 92 -4.31 -4.56 11.01
N LYS A 93 -3.91 -5.36 12.00
CA LYS A 93 -2.55 -5.93 12.10
C LYS A 93 -2.17 -6.78 10.87
N ILE A 94 -3.15 -7.43 10.24
CA ILE A 94 -2.96 -8.24 9.03
C ILE A 94 -2.51 -7.38 7.84
N LYS A 95 -3.01 -6.14 7.71
CA LYS A 95 -2.57 -5.20 6.65
C LYS A 95 -1.06 -4.98 6.71
N THR A 96 -0.51 -4.74 7.90
CA THR A 96 0.93 -4.54 8.10
C THR A 96 1.74 -5.74 7.63
N VAL A 97 1.33 -6.96 8.00
CA VAL A 97 2.02 -8.19 7.60
C VAL A 97 1.97 -8.38 6.09
N VAL A 98 0.80 -8.17 5.47
CA VAL A 98 0.65 -8.27 4.00
C VAL A 98 1.52 -7.26 3.28
N LEU A 99 1.53 -5.99 3.72
CA LEU A 99 2.36 -4.95 3.11
C LEU A 99 3.85 -5.25 3.26
N LEU A 100 4.28 -5.74 4.42
CA LEU A 100 5.68 -6.12 4.65
C LEU A 100 6.09 -7.26 3.70
N LEU A 101 5.27 -8.30 3.58
CA LEU A 101 5.54 -9.43 2.69
C LEU A 101 5.64 -8.99 1.23
N VAL A 102 4.66 -8.22 0.75
CA VAL A 102 4.66 -7.71 -0.62
C VAL A 102 5.84 -6.78 -0.89
N PHE A 103 6.22 -5.95 0.08
CA PHE A 103 7.36 -5.06 -0.02
C PHE A 103 8.68 -5.82 -0.19
N VAL A 104 8.93 -6.84 0.63
CA VAL A 104 10.14 -7.67 0.52
C VAL A 104 10.17 -8.39 -0.82
N LEU A 105 9.04 -8.96 -1.25
CA LEU A 105 8.94 -9.61 -2.57
C LEU A 105 9.20 -8.63 -3.72
N ALA A 106 8.69 -7.40 -3.63
CA ALA A 106 8.91 -6.37 -4.64
C ALA A 106 10.39 -5.97 -4.76
N ILE A 107 11.12 -5.86 -3.64
CA ILE A 107 12.57 -5.59 -3.68
C ILE A 107 13.31 -6.74 -4.35
N ILE A 108 13.04 -7.99 -3.96
CA ILE A 108 13.70 -9.16 -4.56
C ILE A 108 13.45 -9.20 -6.07
N LEU A 109 12.20 -8.98 -6.50
CA LEU A 109 11.85 -8.93 -7.92
C LEU A 109 12.55 -7.78 -8.65
N GLY A 110 12.59 -6.58 -8.07
CA GLY A 110 13.27 -5.43 -8.65
C GLY A 110 14.78 -5.67 -8.82
N GLU A 111 15.40 -6.31 -7.83
CA GLU A 111 16.81 -6.66 -7.86
C GLU A 111 17.12 -7.72 -8.94
N LEU A 112 16.28 -8.75 -9.05
CA LEU A 112 16.43 -9.76 -10.10
C LEU A 112 16.29 -9.16 -11.51
N LEU A 113 15.32 -8.27 -11.71
CA LEU A 113 15.15 -7.57 -12.99
C LEU A 113 16.38 -6.75 -13.34
N LYS A 114 16.96 -6.05 -12.36
CA LYS A 114 18.20 -5.28 -12.52
C LYS A 114 19.37 -6.17 -12.91
N ILE A 115 19.58 -7.30 -12.22
CA ILE A 115 20.67 -8.25 -12.52
C ILE A 115 20.52 -8.83 -13.93
N ILE A 116 19.32 -9.26 -14.30
CA ILE A 116 19.04 -9.79 -15.65
C ILE A 116 19.38 -8.75 -16.71
N TRP A 117 19.01 -7.49 -16.47
CA TRP A 117 19.31 -6.40 -17.40
C TRP A 117 20.82 -6.15 -17.54
N TYR A 118 21.57 -6.10 -16.43
CA TYR A 118 23.03 -5.92 -16.48
C TYR A 118 23.75 -7.03 -17.24
N ILE A 119 23.33 -8.29 -17.06
CA ILE A 119 23.93 -9.41 -17.79
C ILE A 119 23.59 -9.34 -19.27
N HIS A 120 22.34 -9.01 -19.62
CA HIS A 120 21.92 -8.85 -21.01
C HIS A 120 22.69 -7.70 -21.70
N ASP A 121 22.80 -6.54 -21.05
CA ASP A 121 23.55 -5.39 -21.55
C ASP A 121 25.04 -5.73 -21.74
N GLY A 122 25.66 -6.40 -20.76
CA GLY A 122 27.04 -6.87 -20.86
C GLY A 122 27.27 -7.88 -21.98
N TYR A 123 26.31 -8.79 -22.21
CA TYR A 123 26.35 -9.72 -23.35
C TYR A 123 26.30 -8.98 -24.69
N VAL A 124 25.35 -8.04 -24.85
CA VAL A 124 25.17 -7.29 -26.10
C VAL A 124 26.43 -6.48 -26.42
N GLN A 125 27.06 -5.87 -25.42
CA GLN A 125 28.31 -5.13 -25.59
C GLN A 125 29.46 -6.06 -25.99
N ALA A 126 29.67 -7.16 -25.26
CA ALA A 126 30.72 -8.13 -25.59
C ALA A 126 30.53 -8.72 -26.99
N PHE A 127 29.28 -9.00 -27.39
CA PHE A 127 28.96 -9.54 -28.72
C PHE A 127 29.16 -8.51 -29.85
N ALA A 128 28.96 -7.22 -29.56
CA ALA A 128 29.15 -6.14 -30.52
C ALA A 128 30.63 -5.86 -30.83
N GLU A 129 31.54 -6.18 -29.91
CA GLU A 129 32.99 -6.04 -30.10
C GLU A 129 33.61 -7.19 -30.93
N LEU A 130 32.91 -8.30 -31.09
CA LEU A 130 33.38 -9.46 -31.85
C LEU A 130 33.32 -9.23 -33.36
N THR A 131 34.28 -9.82 -34.07
CA THR A 131 34.23 -9.87 -35.53
C THR A 131 33.16 -10.85 -36.02
N ALA A 132 32.67 -10.69 -37.27
CA ALA A 132 31.65 -11.57 -37.85
C ALA A 132 32.04 -13.07 -37.85
N PHE A 133 33.34 -13.36 -37.90
CA PHE A 133 33.85 -14.73 -37.78
C PHE A 133 33.78 -15.25 -36.34
N GLU A 134 34.16 -14.43 -35.36
CA GLU A 134 34.11 -14.81 -33.94
C GLU A 134 32.68 -14.93 -33.42
N GLN A 135 31.75 -14.13 -33.94
CA GLN A 135 30.32 -14.26 -33.63
C GLN A 135 29.76 -15.65 -33.96
N HIS A 136 30.33 -16.34 -34.96
CA HIS A 136 29.91 -17.69 -35.32
C HIS A 136 30.27 -18.75 -34.28
N PHE A 137 31.28 -18.47 -33.46
CA PHE A 137 31.73 -19.31 -32.34
C PHE A 137 31.39 -18.69 -30.97
N ALA A 138 30.67 -17.56 -30.96
CA ALA A 138 30.28 -16.92 -29.72
C ALA A 138 29.34 -17.82 -28.93
N MET A 139 29.50 -17.79 -27.61
CA MET A 139 28.60 -18.47 -26.69
C MET A 139 27.19 -17.91 -26.85
N THR A 140 26.19 -18.77 -26.67
CA THR A 140 24.79 -18.33 -26.63
C THR A 140 24.55 -17.44 -25.40
N GLU A 141 23.53 -16.59 -25.47
CA GLU A 141 23.15 -15.73 -24.34
C GLU A 141 22.95 -16.54 -23.05
N GLN A 142 22.30 -17.71 -23.13
CA GLN A 142 22.08 -18.57 -21.97
C GLN A 142 23.37 -19.10 -21.35
N GLU A 143 24.34 -19.51 -22.17
CA GLU A 143 25.65 -19.97 -21.69
C GLU A 143 26.44 -18.84 -21.04
N TYR A 144 26.37 -17.63 -21.63
CA TYR A 144 26.96 -16.43 -21.05
C TYR A 144 26.36 -16.11 -19.68
N PHE A 145 25.03 -16.14 -19.55
CA PHE A 145 24.33 -15.92 -18.28
C PHE A 145 24.80 -16.87 -17.17
N VAL A 146 24.83 -18.17 -17.45
CA VAL A 146 25.24 -19.18 -16.44
C VAL A 146 26.70 -19.00 -16.01
N LYS A 147 27.57 -18.54 -16.92
CA LYS A 147 28.99 -18.34 -16.63
C LYS A 147 29.27 -17.04 -15.87
N VAL A 148 28.53 -15.98 -16.17
CA VAL A 148 28.78 -14.65 -15.59
C VAL A 148 28.14 -14.49 -14.21
N ILE A 149 27.06 -15.21 -13.90
CA ILE A 149 26.42 -15.15 -12.57
C ILE A 149 27.40 -15.48 -11.42
N PRO A 150 28.15 -16.60 -11.45
CA PRO A 150 29.13 -16.93 -10.41
C PRO A 150 30.23 -15.87 -10.28
N ASP A 151 30.71 -15.33 -11.40
CA ASP A 151 31.74 -14.30 -11.41
C ASP A 151 31.21 -13.01 -10.80
N LEU A 152 30.02 -12.54 -11.21
CA LEU A 152 29.34 -11.37 -10.61
C LEU A 152 29.16 -11.53 -9.10
N MET A 153 28.75 -12.71 -8.64
CA MET A 153 28.57 -12.96 -7.20
C MET A 153 29.88 -13.01 -6.41
N ASN A 154 30.99 -13.43 -7.03
CA ASN A 154 32.31 -13.41 -6.42
C ASN A 154 32.98 -12.04 -6.47
N ASN A 155 32.51 -11.13 -7.32
CA ASN A 155 32.99 -9.76 -7.37
C ASN A 155 32.50 -8.98 -6.16
N THR A 156 33.42 -8.62 -5.27
CA THR A 156 33.12 -7.88 -4.04
C THR A 156 32.48 -6.52 -4.32
N GLU A 157 32.87 -5.84 -5.39
CA GLU A 157 32.29 -4.55 -5.78
C GLU A 157 30.80 -4.68 -6.12
N PHE A 158 30.45 -5.70 -6.91
CA PHE A 158 29.05 -5.95 -7.28
C PHE A 158 28.23 -6.38 -6.07
N THR A 159 28.75 -7.33 -5.29
CA THR A 159 28.06 -7.85 -4.11
C THR A 159 27.88 -6.78 -3.04
N ASP A 160 28.87 -5.92 -2.81
CA ASP A 160 28.75 -4.80 -1.86
C ASP A 160 27.71 -3.78 -2.34
N ALA A 161 27.67 -3.45 -3.63
CA ALA A 161 26.66 -2.56 -4.20
C ALA A 161 25.24 -3.13 -4.03
N VAL A 162 25.05 -4.43 -4.30
CA VAL A 162 23.76 -5.13 -4.10
C VAL A 162 23.37 -5.14 -2.62
N ILE A 163 24.29 -5.50 -1.72
CA ILE A 163 24.03 -5.54 -0.27
C ILE A 163 23.67 -4.14 0.24
N GLN A 164 24.39 -3.11 -0.20
CA GLN A 164 24.13 -1.74 0.21
C GLN A 164 22.78 -1.26 -0.31
N ASP A 165 22.44 -1.52 -1.57
CA ASP A 165 21.18 -1.07 -2.18
C ASP A 165 19.96 -1.76 -1.55
N VAL A 166 20.03 -3.08 -1.38
CA VAL A 166 19.00 -3.87 -0.70
C VAL A 166 18.90 -3.49 0.77
N GLY A 167 20.03 -3.40 1.48
CA GLY A 167 20.08 -3.10 2.91
C GLY A 167 19.49 -1.72 3.22
N THR A 168 19.95 -0.69 2.52
CA THR A 168 19.44 0.67 2.71
C THR A 168 18.00 0.80 2.21
N GLY A 169 17.62 0.11 1.15
CA GLY A 169 16.23 0.14 0.67
C GLY A 169 15.25 -0.60 1.59
N LEU A 170 15.68 -1.67 2.26
CA LEU A 170 14.92 -2.30 3.35
C LEU A 170 14.75 -1.34 4.54
N LEU A 171 15.80 -0.60 4.93
CA LEU A 171 15.71 0.42 5.98
C LEU A 171 14.69 1.51 5.60
N TYR A 172 14.79 2.04 4.39
CA TYR A 172 13.88 3.06 3.88
C TYR A 172 12.44 2.55 3.76
N GLY A 173 12.22 1.35 3.24
CA GLY A 173 10.86 0.81 3.18
C GLY A 173 10.28 0.43 4.53
N ALA A 174 11.09 0.00 5.51
CA ALA A 174 10.66 -0.18 6.89
C ALA A 174 10.19 1.14 7.51
N LEU A 175 10.94 2.23 7.28
CA LEU A 175 10.54 3.59 7.68
C LEU A 175 9.22 4.02 7.00
N GLY A 176 9.05 3.71 5.72
CA GLY A 176 7.82 4.00 4.98
C GLY A 176 6.61 3.24 5.51
N ALA A 177 6.79 1.94 5.78
CA ALA A 177 5.76 1.09 6.37
C ALA A 177 5.38 1.60 7.77
N PHE A 178 6.37 1.97 8.60
CA PHE A 178 6.16 2.57 9.91
C PHE A 178 5.34 3.87 9.81
N PHE A 179 5.72 4.77 8.89
CA PHE A 179 5.03 6.04 8.68
C PHE A 179 3.56 5.84 8.27
N LEU A 180 3.28 4.91 7.35
CA LEU A 180 1.91 4.58 6.93
C LEU A 180 1.06 4.09 8.10
N ILE A 181 1.61 3.22 8.94
CA ILE A 181 0.90 2.65 10.10
C ILE A 181 0.60 3.76 11.11
N PHE A 182 1.60 4.55 11.49
CA PHE A 182 1.44 5.64 12.45
C PHE A 182 0.40 6.67 11.99
N ASN A 183 0.43 7.05 10.71
CA ASN A 183 -0.47 8.05 10.19
C ASN A 183 -1.91 7.52 10.06
N SER A 184 -2.08 6.23 9.73
CA SER A 184 -3.39 5.58 9.72
C SER A 184 -3.98 5.47 11.15
N GLY A 185 -3.15 5.16 12.15
CA GLY A 185 -3.57 5.11 13.55
C GLY A 185 -4.01 6.46 14.10
N LYS A 186 -3.28 7.55 13.81
CA LYS A 186 -3.66 8.91 14.23
C LYS A 186 -5.00 9.35 13.66
N LYS A 187 -5.25 9.07 12.37
CA LYS A 187 -6.53 9.39 11.72
C LYS A 187 -7.70 8.62 12.34
N ALA A 188 -7.49 7.33 12.65
CA ALA A 188 -8.50 6.52 13.33
C ALA A 188 -8.76 7.00 14.77
N ALA A 189 -7.71 7.33 15.52
CA ALA A 189 -7.83 7.84 16.89
C ALA A 189 -8.54 9.20 16.95
N LYS A 190 -8.21 10.13 16.04
CA LYS A 190 -8.87 11.43 15.96
C LYS A 190 -10.37 11.29 15.65
N LYS A 191 -10.73 10.44 14.67
CA LYS A 191 -12.14 10.15 14.37
C LYS A 191 -12.88 9.54 15.56
N ARG A 192 -12.26 8.60 16.28
CA ARG A 192 -12.85 8.01 17.49
C ARG A 192 -13.06 9.02 18.60
N ALA A 193 -12.07 9.87 18.88
CA ALA A 193 -12.17 10.91 19.91
C ALA A 193 -13.21 11.99 19.54
N GLU A 194 -13.31 12.33 18.26
CA GLU A 194 -14.31 13.26 17.74
C GLU A 194 -15.73 12.67 17.81
N ALA A 195 -15.88 11.39 17.49
CA ALA A 195 -17.09 10.66 17.80
C ALA A 195 -17.33 10.75 19.31
N GLU A 196 -16.51 10.15 20.16
CA GLU A 196 -16.80 10.02 21.59
C GLU A 196 -17.14 11.36 22.28
N ARG A 197 -16.49 12.47 21.88
CA ARG A 197 -16.82 13.84 22.33
C ARG A 197 -18.24 14.28 21.95
N ASN A 198 -18.68 13.99 20.74
CA ASN A 198 -20.00 14.40 20.25
C ASN A 198 -21.11 13.41 20.71
N ARG A 199 -20.77 12.35 21.47
CA ARG A 199 -21.69 11.26 21.80
C ARG A 199 -22.67 11.77 22.84
N ILE A 200 -23.94 11.90 22.44
CA ILE A 200 -25.01 12.18 23.39
C ILE A 200 -25.17 10.93 24.26
N PRO A 201 -25.02 11.03 25.60
CA PRO A 201 -25.18 9.87 26.47
C PRO A 201 -26.58 9.31 26.26
N THR A 202 -26.66 8.04 25.84
CA THR A 202 -27.91 7.30 25.85
C THR A 202 -28.43 7.35 27.29
N PRO A 203 -29.65 7.86 27.55
CA PRO A 203 -30.22 7.81 28.88
C PRO A 203 -30.16 6.36 29.33
N ALA A 204 -29.60 6.12 30.51
CA ALA A 204 -29.62 4.80 31.11
C ALA A 204 -31.10 4.37 31.12
N TYR A 205 -31.43 3.25 30.48
CA TYR A 205 -32.73 2.63 30.67
C TYR A 205 -32.75 2.17 32.14
N THR A 206 -33.17 3.07 33.02
CA THR A 206 -33.74 2.70 34.30
C THR A 206 -35.06 2.06 33.93
N PRO A 207 -35.26 0.76 34.17
CA PRO A 207 -36.62 0.22 34.11
C PRO A 207 -37.41 1.06 35.12
N GLU A 208 -38.26 1.96 34.62
CA GLU A 208 -39.26 2.59 35.45
C GLU A 208 -40.08 1.46 36.03
N GLU A 209 -39.77 1.16 37.29
CA GLU A 209 -40.71 0.96 38.36
C GLU A 209 -42.15 0.85 37.85
N LYS A 210 -42.55 -0.37 37.46
CA LYS A 210 -43.95 -0.78 37.51
C LYS A 210 -44.39 -0.75 38.98
N LYS A 211 -44.64 0.45 39.52
CA LYS A 211 -45.51 0.58 40.69
C LYS A 211 -46.94 0.65 40.17
N GLU A 212 -47.64 -0.43 40.49
CA GLU A 212 -49.05 -0.46 40.89
C GLU A 212 -49.87 0.77 40.49
N ILE A 213 -50.75 0.62 39.49
CA ILE A 213 -52.22 0.73 39.63
C ILE A 213 -52.86 -0.21 38.62
#